data_AF-A0A218P1E4-F1
#
_entry.id   AF-A0A218P1E4-F1
#
_cell.length_a   1.000
_cell.length_b   1.000
_cell.length_c   1.000
_cell.angle_alpha   90.00
_cell.angle_beta   90.00
_cell.angle_gamma   90.00
#
_symmetry.space_group_name_H-M   'P 1'
#
loop_
_entity.id
_entity.type
_entity.pdbx_description
1 polymer ?
#
loop_
_entity_poly.entity_id
_entity_poly.type
_entity_poly.pdbx_seq_one_letter_code
_entity_poly.pdbx_strand_id
1 'polypeptide(L)'
;MMAERLLKPRYRVAVIDLQKFEPEGIIGAFKRKGAHVSPLSGELDPGLAVDAFLSSSYGDYVYVLKFNGRTFLARHTKPIEEKNWKAPKRYMVRDESGLRRILLQETSKRAMLLTGASVALIWGTVLWFVWMYLRGNPFATFLMFFLGFLLTDVEKVLQYLTLGYCRE
;
A
#
# COMPACT_ATOMS: atom_id res chain seq x y z
N MET A 1 -13.61 -5.53 -6.95
CA MET A 1 -12.95 -6.22 -8.10
C MET A 1 -12.96 -7.73 -7.89
N MET A 2 -12.96 -8.56 -8.94
CA MET A 2 -12.84 -10.04 -8.80
C MET A 2 -11.59 -10.45 -8.00
N ALA A 3 -10.49 -9.70 -8.13
CA ALA A 3 -9.26 -9.91 -7.37
C ALA A 3 -9.44 -9.83 -5.84
N GLU A 4 -10.33 -8.98 -5.32
CA GLU A 4 -10.53 -8.82 -3.86
C GLU A 4 -11.10 -10.09 -3.21
N ARG A 5 -11.96 -10.83 -3.95
CA ARG A 5 -12.53 -12.10 -3.47
C ARG A 5 -11.50 -13.23 -3.49
N LEU A 6 -10.50 -13.15 -4.39
CA LEU A 6 -9.42 -14.13 -4.47
C LEU A 6 -8.33 -13.91 -3.42
N LEU A 7 -7.98 -12.65 -3.15
CA LEU A 7 -6.74 -12.31 -2.43
C LEU A 7 -6.83 -12.39 -0.90
N LYS A 8 -8.02 -12.58 -0.30
CA LYS A 8 -8.26 -12.75 1.16
C LYS A 8 -7.26 -11.96 2.04
N PRO A 9 -7.25 -10.61 1.97
CA PRO A 9 -6.28 -9.81 2.71
C PRO A 9 -6.45 -9.93 4.22
N ARG A 10 -5.31 -10.07 4.91
CA ARG A 10 -5.24 -10.07 6.38
C ARG A 10 -5.26 -8.65 6.95
N TYR A 11 -4.65 -7.69 6.23
CA TYR A 11 -4.67 -6.28 6.62
C TYR A 11 -5.14 -5.40 5.47
N ARG A 12 -5.80 -4.29 5.82
CA ARG A 12 -6.16 -3.20 4.90
C ARG A 12 -5.50 -1.92 5.38
N VAL A 13 -4.76 -1.27 4.49
CA VAL A 13 -4.05 -0.03 4.78
C VAL A 13 -4.69 1.12 4.01
N ALA A 14 -5.07 2.19 4.70
CA ALA A 14 -5.53 3.42 4.08
C ALA A 14 -4.54 4.55 4.37
N VAL A 15 -3.99 5.15 3.31
CA VAL A 15 -3.11 6.32 3.40
C VAL A 15 -3.93 7.54 3.06
N ILE A 16 -4.06 8.43 4.03
CA ILE A 16 -4.92 9.62 3.94
C ILE A 16 -4.04 10.85 4.08
N ASP A 17 -4.14 11.72 3.08
CA ASP A 17 -3.47 13.01 3.08
C ASP A 17 -4.41 14.06 3.69
N LEU A 18 -4.03 14.55 4.86
CA LEU A 18 -4.81 15.44 5.72
C LEU A 18 -4.12 16.79 5.93
N GLN A 19 -3.28 17.24 4.99
CA GLN A 19 -2.56 18.54 5.05
C GLN A 19 -3.44 19.75 5.40
N LYS A 20 -4.74 19.70 5.08
CA LYS A 20 -5.70 20.80 5.33
C LYS A 20 -6.43 20.72 6.67
N PHE A 21 -6.22 19.67 7.45
CA PHE A 21 -6.94 19.42 8.71
C PHE A 21 -6.00 19.50 9.90
N GLU A 22 -6.55 19.92 11.04
CA GLU A 22 -5.82 19.89 12.30
C GLU A 22 -5.71 18.46 12.86
N PRO A 23 -4.53 18.07 13.36
CA PRO A 23 -4.27 16.71 13.83
C PRO A 23 -5.08 16.37 15.10
N GLU A 24 -5.27 17.30 16.03
CA GLU A 24 -5.91 17.02 17.32
C GLU A 24 -7.36 16.52 17.19
N GLY A 25 -8.16 17.16 16.33
CA GLY A 25 -9.56 16.77 16.12
C GLY A 25 -9.69 15.37 15.51
N ILE A 26 -8.84 15.04 14.53
CA ILE A 26 -8.87 13.75 13.84
C ILE A 26 -8.29 12.64 14.73
N ILE A 27 -7.14 12.86 15.35
CA ILE A 27 -6.51 11.89 16.26
C ILE A 27 -7.44 11.61 17.44
N GLY A 28 -8.08 12.65 18.00
CA GLY A 28 -9.07 12.50 19.06
C GLY A 28 -10.26 11.64 18.63
N ALA A 29 -10.78 11.84 17.41
CA ALA A 29 -11.87 11.02 16.88
C ALA A 29 -11.46 9.55 16.69
N PHE A 30 -10.24 9.28 16.22
CA PHE A 30 -9.71 7.92 16.11
C PHE A 30 -9.58 7.24 17.47
N LYS A 31 -9.00 7.93 18.46
CA LYS A 31 -8.86 7.42 19.83
C LYS A 31 -10.21 7.15 20.48
N ARG A 32 -11.19 8.05 20.32
CA ARG A 32 -12.57 7.87 20.83
C ARG A 32 -13.28 6.67 20.23
N LYS A 33 -12.96 6.31 18.98
CA LYS A 33 -13.47 5.10 18.33
C LYS A 33 -12.77 3.82 18.78
N GLY A 34 -11.73 3.92 19.61
CA GLY A 34 -10.96 2.77 20.11
C GLY A 34 -9.73 2.44 19.27
N ALA A 35 -9.31 3.31 18.33
CA ALA A 35 -8.10 3.08 17.55
C ALA A 35 -6.85 3.39 18.36
N HIS A 36 -5.86 2.53 18.25
CA HIS A 36 -4.52 2.81 18.74
C HIS A 36 -3.86 3.79 17.79
N VAL A 37 -3.39 4.94 18.28
CA VAL A 37 -2.76 5.98 17.45
C VAL A 37 -1.38 6.31 18.02
N SER A 38 -0.36 6.19 17.19
CA SER A 38 1.02 6.54 17.55
C SER A 38 1.59 7.59 16.58
N PRO A 39 2.24 8.66 17.10
CA PRO A 39 3.02 9.54 16.25
C PRO A 39 4.25 8.81 15.70
N LEU A 40 4.57 9.06 14.43
CA LEU A 40 5.90 8.82 13.89
C LEU A 40 6.71 10.10 14.11
N SER A 41 7.41 10.19 15.25
CA SER A 41 8.35 11.28 15.49
C SER A 41 9.56 11.14 14.58
N GLY A 42 9.94 12.20 13.87
CA GLY A 42 11.07 12.20 12.93
C GLY A 42 12.46 12.02 13.58
N GLU A 43 12.52 11.94 14.91
CA GLU A 43 13.75 11.72 15.68
C GLU A 43 14.15 10.24 15.77
N LEU A 44 13.19 9.32 15.61
CA LEU A 44 13.45 7.87 15.62
C LEU A 44 13.61 7.35 14.18
N ASP A 45 14.42 6.30 14.02
CA ASP A 45 14.49 5.57 12.75
C ASP A 45 13.07 5.10 12.38
N PRO A 46 12.53 5.47 11.19
CA PRO A 46 11.19 5.07 10.77
C PRO A 46 10.95 3.57 10.84
N GLY A 47 11.98 2.73 10.67
CA GLY A 47 11.85 1.28 10.84
C GLY A 47 11.55 0.88 12.28
N LEU A 48 12.23 1.49 13.24
CA LEU A 48 12.07 1.20 14.65
C LEU A 48 10.71 1.70 15.17
N ALA A 49 10.26 2.86 14.70
CA ALA A 49 8.94 3.41 15.03
C ALA A 49 7.80 2.54 14.48
N VAL A 50 7.95 1.99 13.27
CA VAL A 50 6.99 1.04 12.69
C VAL A 50 6.95 -0.26 13.47
N ASP A 51 8.11 -0.82 13.83
CA ASP A 51 8.18 -2.07 14.60
C ASP A 51 7.59 -1.91 16.01
N ALA A 52 7.84 -0.77 16.66
CA ALA A 52 7.24 -0.41 17.94
C ALA A 52 5.70 -0.28 17.82
N PHE A 53 5.21 0.32 16.74
CA PHE A 53 3.77 0.44 16.49
C PHE A 53 3.11 -0.92 16.22
N LEU A 54 3.73 -1.79 15.42
CA LEU A 54 3.19 -3.11 15.10
C LEU A 54 3.14 -4.02 16.33
N SER A 55 4.13 -3.93 17.23
CA SER A 55 4.17 -4.71 18.47
C SER A 55 3.22 -4.19 19.56
N SER A 56 2.91 -2.89 19.58
CA SER A 56 2.06 -2.26 20.61
C SER A 56 0.59 -2.15 20.22
N SER A 57 0.21 -2.54 19.00
CA SER A 57 -1.16 -2.39 18.49
C SER A 57 -1.66 -3.64 17.76
N TYR A 58 -2.97 -3.87 17.78
CA TYR A 58 -3.62 -5.00 17.10
C TYR A 58 -4.80 -4.53 16.25
N GLY A 59 -5.12 -5.28 15.19
CA GLY A 59 -6.25 -5.02 14.30
C GLY A 59 -5.91 -5.13 12.81
N ASP A 60 -6.95 -5.36 12.02
CA ASP A 60 -6.81 -5.64 10.58
C ASP A 60 -6.81 -4.37 9.73
N TYR A 61 -7.27 -3.24 10.29
CA TYR A 61 -7.35 -1.96 9.60
C TYR A 61 -6.26 -1.02 10.10
N VAL A 62 -5.41 -0.58 9.19
CA VAL A 62 -4.28 0.30 9.47
C VAL A 62 -4.43 1.58 8.65
N TYR A 63 -4.14 2.71 9.28
CA TYR A 63 -4.29 4.03 8.70
C TYR A 63 -2.98 4.79 8.83
N VAL A 64 -2.53 5.36 7.72
CA VAL A 64 -1.40 6.29 7.68
C VAL A 64 -1.96 7.68 7.47
N LEU A 65 -1.93 8.49 8.52
CA LEU A 65 -2.47 9.84 8.53
C LEU A 65 -1.32 10.84 8.33
N LYS A 66 -1.27 11.47 7.16
CA LYS A 66 -0.24 12.45 6.82
C LYS A 66 -0.78 13.86 7.01
N PHE A 67 -0.21 14.59 7.96
CA PHE A 67 -0.48 16.01 8.22
C PHE A 67 0.73 16.85 7.80
N ASN A 68 0.62 18.18 7.86
CA ASN A 68 1.73 19.09 7.57
C ASN A 68 2.96 18.80 8.45
N GLY A 69 3.93 18.06 7.89
CA GLY A 69 5.19 17.70 8.54
C GLY A 69 5.10 16.61 9.62
N ARG A 70 3.92 16.00 9.85
CA ARG A 70 3.74 14.96 10.89
C ARG A 70 2.97 13.78 10.31
N THR A 71 3.45 12.57 10.58
CA THR A 71 2.77 11.33 10.20
C THR A 71 2.32 10.60 11.45
N PHE A 72 1.08 10.12 11.46
CA PHE A 72 0.55 9.28 12.52
C PHE A 72 0.14 7.94 11.93
N LEU A 73 0.39 6.89 12.70
CA LEU A 73 -0.13 5.56 12.41
C LEU A 73 -1.30 5.29 13.33
N ALA A 74 -2.39 4.78 12.77
CA ALA A 74 -3.52 4.32 13.55
C ALA A 74 -3.90 2.88 13.17
N ARG A 75 -4.24 2.07 14.17
CA ARG A 75 -4.68 0.67 13.97
C ARG A 75 -6.01 0.44 14.67
N HIS A 76 -6.90 -0.29 14.01
CA HIS A 76 -8.23 -0.58 14.49
C HIS A 76 -8.71 -1.96 14.03
N THR A 77 -9.66 -2.55 14.77
CA THR A 77 -10.24 -3.86 14.46
C THR A 77 -11.37 -3.79 13.43
N LYS A 78 -11.99 -2.61 13.27
CA LYS A 78 -13.09 -2.36 12.34
C LYS A 78 -12.77 -1.22 11.37
N PRO A 79 -13.41 -1.16 10.18
CA PRO A 79 -13.24 -0.02 9.30
C PRO A 79 -13.84 1.24 9.95
N ILE A 80 -13.06 2.32 9.98
CA ILE A 80 -13.51 3.65 10.37
C ILE A 80 -14.08 4.33 9.13
N GLU A 81 -15.34 4.79 9.20
CA GLU A 81 -15.99 5.47 8.06
C GLU A 81 -15.25 6.74 7.65
N GLU A 82 -14.90 6.82 6.36
CA GLU A 82 -14.06 7.85 5.74
C GLU A 82 -14.88 8.93 5.00
N LYS A 83 -16.08 9.28 5.50
CA LYS A 83 -17.09 10.05 4.74
C LYS A 83 -16.62 11.41 4.20
N ASN A 84 -15.56 12.00 4.74
CA ASN A 84 -15.11 13.36 4.39
C ASN A 84 -13.67 13.43 3.84
N TRP A 85 -13.03 12.30 3.52
CA TRP A 85 -11.62 12.30 3.12
C TRP A 85 -11.47 12.29 1.59
N LYS A 86 -10.61 13.17 1.06
CA LYS A 86 -10.32 13.20 -0.38
C LYS A 86 -9.48 11.96 -0.75
N ALA A 87 -10.10 11.04 -1.48
CA ALA A 87 -9.46 9.95 -2.24
C ALA A 87 -8.27 9.26 -1.53
N PRO A 88 -8.52 8.53 -0.43
CA PRO A 88 -7.47 7.80 0.27
C PRO A 88 -6.86 6.74 -0.63
N LYS A 89 -5.52 6.59 -0.60
CA LYS A 89 -4.87 5.45 -1.26
C LYS A 89 -5.10 4.22 -0.39
N ARG A 90 -5.75 3.21 -0.96
CA ARG A 90 -6.04 1.96 -0.25
C ARG A 90 -5.15 0.83 -0.76
N TYR A 91 -4.69 0.01 0.18
CA TYR A 91 -3.85 -1.14 -0.09
C TYR A 91 -4.38 -2.37 0.64
N MET A 92 -4.32 -3.50 -0.05
CA MET A 92 -4.56 -4.84 0.49
C MET A 92 -3.23 -5.48 0.85
N VAL A 93 -3.17 -6.12 2.00
CA VAL A 93 -1.93 -6.70 2.53
C VAL A 93 -2.18 -8.13 3.00
N ARG A 94 -1.23 -9.01 2.70
CA ARG A 94 -1.30 -10.45 3.00
C ARG A 94 -0.84 -10.79 4.41
N ASP A 95 0.25 -10.17 4.82
CA ASP A 95 1.01 -10.58 5.99
C ASP A 95 1.62 -9.36 6.70
N GLU A 96 2.14 -9.62 7.90
CA GLU A 96 2.72 -8.56 8.74
C GLU A 96 4.01 -8.00 8.13
N SER A 97 4.74 -8.83 7.37
CA SER A 97 5.92 -8.41 6.60
C SER A 97 5.55 -7.46 5.46
N GLY A 98 4.48 -7.72 4.71
CA GLY A 98 3.94 -6.79 3.71
C GLY A 98 3.45 -5.48 4.33
N LEU A 99 2.84 -5.56 5.52
CA LEU A 99 2.37 -4.38 6.25
C LEU A 99 3.56 -3.49 6.64
N ARG A 100 4.61 -4.08 7.20
CA ARG A 100 5.87 -3.39 7.52
C ARG A 100 6.46 -2.69 6.30
N ARG A 101 6.50 -3.38 5.14
CA ARG A 101 7.02 -2.80 3.88
C ARG A 101 6.22 -1.58 3.41
N ILE A 102 4.88 -1.62 3.44
CA ILE A 102 4.07 -0.46 3.07
C ILE A 102 4.29 0.70 4.03
N LEU A 103 4.26 0.42 5.33
CA LEU A 103 4.46 1.46 6.33
C LEU A 103 5.81 2.13 6.15
N LEU A 104 6.88 1.36 5.92
CA LEU A 104 8.21 1.86 5.59
C LEU A 104 8.24 2.66 4.28
N GLN A 105 7.58 2.18 3.22
CA GLN A 105 7.50 2.88 1.93
C GLN A 105 6.80 4.23 2.05
N GLU A 106 5.71 4.31 2.82
CA GLU A 106 4.92 5.53 2.97
C GLU A 106 5.54 6.52 3.97
N THR A 107 6.42 6.04 4.86
CA THR A 107 7.15 6.86 5.84
C THR A 107 8.55 7.27 5.38
N SER A 108 9.17 6.55 4.43
CA SER A 108 10.54 6.81 3.95
C SER A 108 10.66 6.77 2.42
N LYS A 109 11.22 7.84 1.84
CA LYS A 109 11.50 7.95 0.40
C LYS A 109 12.49 6.89 -0.11
N ARG A 110 13.40 6.39 0.75
CA ARG A 110 14.36 5.34 0.37
C ARG A 110 13.70 3.99 0.17
N ALA A 111 12.75 3.63 1.03
CA ALA A 111 12.01 2.38 0.90
C ALA A 111 11.13 2.35 -0.36
N MET A 112 10.57 3.50 -0.75
CA MET A 112 9.84 3.67 -2.02
C MET A 112 10.68 3.37 -3.27
N LEU A 113 11.96 3.69 -3.26
CA LEU A 113 12.88 3.42 -4.38
C LEU A 113 13.17 1.92 -4.54
N LEU A 114 13.35 1.21 -3.42
CA LEU A 114 13.62 -0.23 -3.41
C LEU A 114 12.43 -1.06 -3.90
N THR A 115 11.21 -0.72 -3.46
CA THR A 115 10.01 -1.41 -3.96
C THR A 115 9.69 -1.03 -5.40
N GLY A 116 9.89 0.23 -5.80
CA GLY A 116 9.73 0.65 -7.19
C GLY A 116 10.70 -0.05 -8.15
N ALA A 117 11.95 -0.30 -7.72
CA ALA A 117 12.96 -0.98 -8.52
C ALA A 117 12.57 -2.43 -8.87
N SER A 118 11.96 -3.16 -7.94
CA SER A 118 11.51 -4.53 -8.18
C SER A 118 10.39 -4.62 -9.23
N VAL A 119 9.45 -3.68 -9.23
CA VAL A 119 8.37 -3.61 -10.22
C VAL A 119 8.93 -3.25 -11.60
N ALA A 120 9.87 -2.30 -11.66
CA ALA A 120 10.54 -1.92 -12.91
C ALA A 120 11.35 -3.08 -13.51
N LEU A 121 12.01 -3.89 -12.67
CA LEU A 121 12.73 -5.09 -13.10
C LEU A 121 11.80 -6.13 -13.73
N ILE A 122 10.67 -6.42 -13.10
CA ILE A 122 9.66 -7.37 -13.62
C ILE A 122 9.16 -6.91 -14.99
N TRP A 123 8.74 -5.63 -15.10
CA TRP A 123 8.28 -5.07 -16.38
C TRP A 123 9.38 -5.00 -17.43
N GLY A 124 10.63 -4.71 -17.04
CA GLY A 124 11.79 -4.73 -17.92
C GLY A 124 12.03 -6.11 -18.52
N THR A 125 11.95 -7.17 -17.72
CA THR A 125 12.06 -8.56 -18.22
C THR A 125 10.91 -8.94 -19.15
N VAL A 126 9.67 -8.54 -18.82
CA VAL A 126 8.50 -8.83 -19.68
C VAL A 126 8.62 -8.10 -21.02
N LEU A 127 8.95 -6.80 -21.01
CA LEU A 127 9.18 -6.01 -22.23
C LEU A 127 10.32 -6.57 -23.07
N TRP A 128 11.42 -7.00 -22.45
CA TRP A 128 12.53 -7.64 -23.15
C TRP A 128 12.10 -8.93 -23.83
N PHE A 129 11.38 -9.80 -23.12
CA PHE A 129 10.90 -11.09 -23.65
C PHE A 129 9.94 -10.89 -24.82
N VAL A 130 9.05 -9.92 -24.69
CA VAL A 130 8.10 -9.50 -25.72
C VAL A 130 8.84 -8.97 -26.93
N TRP A 131 9.79 -8.05 -26.73
CA TRP A 131 10.59 -7.48 -27.83
C TRP A 131 11.38 -8.56 -28.58
N MET A 132 11.91 -9.55 -27.87
CA MET A 132 12.66 -10.67 -28.44
C MET A 132 11.76 -11.60 -29.27
N TYR A 133 10.55 -11.90 -28.81
CA TYR A 133 9.65 -12.86 -29.49
C TYR A 133 8.73 -12.22 -30.54
N LEU A 134 8.36 -10.94 -30.43
CA LEU A 134 7.39 -10.30 -31.32
C LEU A 134 7.99 -9.61 -32.55
N ARG A 135 9.32 -9.61 -32.71
CA ARG A 135 10.02 -8.87 -33.78
C ARG A 135 9.62 -9.25 -35.21
N GLY A 136 8.81 -10.30 -35.41
CA GLY A 136 8.40 -10.80 -36.72
C GLY A 136 6.89 -10.99 -36.95
N ASN A 137 5.99 -10.63 -36.03
CA ASN A 137 4.56 -10.95 -36.22
C ASN A 137 3.59 -9.83 -35.76
N PRO A 138 2.97 -9.07 -36.68
CA PRO A 138 2.10 -7.94 -36.35
C PRO A 138 0.80 -8.34 -35.63
N PHE A 139 0.35 -9.58 -35.79
CA PHE A 139 -0.80 -10.13 -35.04
C PHE A 139 -0.52 -10.28 -33.54
N ALA A 140 0.73 -10.55 -33.17
CA ALA A 140 1.12 -10.69 -31.77
C ALA A 140 1.04 -9.34 -31.03
N THR A 141 1.36 -8.24 -31.72
CA THR A 141 1.25 -6.88 -31.17
C THR A 141 -0.21 -6.51 -30.87
N PHE A 142 -1.14 -6.93 -31.72
CA PHE A 142 -2.58 -6.71 -31.53
C PHE A 142 -3.15 -7.55 -30.37
N LEU A 143 -2.73 -8.81 -30.26
CA LEU A 143 -3.11 -9.70 -29.15
C LEU A 143 -2.61 -9.16 -27.80
N MET A 144 -1.44 -8.52 -27.80
CA MET A 144 -0.84 -7.93 -26.59
C MET A 144 -1.69 -6.80 -25.99
N PHE A 145 -2.36 -6.00 -26.82
CA PHE A 145 -3.24 -4.93 -26.37
C PHE A 145 -4.45 -5.47 -25.60
N PHE A 146 -5.02 -6.59 -26.06
CA PHE A 146 -6.10 -7.28 -25.37
C PHE A 146 -5.61 -8.05 -24.12
N LEU A 147 -4.40 -8.63 -24.17
CA LEU A 147 -3.81 -9.30 -23.02
C LEU A 147 -3.44 -8.33 -21.90
N GLY A 148 -3.10 -7.08 -22.23
CA GLY A 148 -2.78 -6.02 -21.27
C GLY A 148 -3.83 -5.84 -20.16
N PHE A 149 -5.11 -6.04 -20.49
CA PHE A 149 -6.21 -5.95 -19.52
C PHE A 149 -6.24 -7.13 -18.52
N LEU A 150 -5.92 -8.35 -18.97
CA LEU A 150 -5.74 -9.51 -18.07
C LEU A 150 -4.44 -9.39 -17.26
N LEU A 151 -3.39 -8.83 -17.86
CA LEU A 151 -2.13 -8.59 -17.17
C LEU A 151 -2.29 -7.64 -15.98
N THR A 152 -3.18 -6.65 -16.01
CA THR A 152 -3.39 -5.74 -14.86
C THR A 152 -3.87 -6.48 -13.61
N ASP A 153 -4.80 -7.43 -13.74
CA ASP A 153 -5.25 -8.23 -12.59
C ASP A 153 -4.19 -9.26 -12.16
N VAL A 154 -3.50 -9.87 -13.12
CA VAL A 154 -2.37 -10.77 -12.82
C VAL A 154 -1.22 -10.02 -12.15
N GLU A 155 -0.93 -8.79 -12.54
CA GLU A 155 0.06 -7.91 -11.92
C GLU A 155 -0.31 -7.65 -10.46
N LYS A 156 -1.58 -7.32 -10.18
CA LYS A 156 -2.05 -7.14 -8.80
C LYS A 156 -1.85 -8.40 -7.96
N VAL A 157 -2.17 -9.56 -8.51
CA VAL A 157 -1.95 -10.87 -7.85
C VAL A 157 -0.46 -11.14 -7.66
N LEU A 158 0.37 -10.89 -8.66
CA LEU A 158 1.80 -11.11 -8.61
C LEU A 158 2.49 -10.18 -7.60
N GLN A 159 2.14 -8.89 -7.59
CA GLN A 159 2.58 -7.93 -6.59
C GLN A 159 2.16 -8.37 -5.19
N TYR A 160 0.92 -8.80 -5.02
CA TYR A 160 0.44 -9.30 -3.74
C TYR A 160 1.20 -10.55 -3.26
N LEU A 161 1.54 -11.47 -4.16
CA LEU A 161 2.30 -12.69 -3.85
C LEU A 161 3.79 -12.42 -3.56
N THR A 162 4.41 -11.49 -4.28
CA THR A 162 5.85 -11.20 -4.19
C THR A 162 6.19 -10.15 -3.13
N LEU A 163 5.43 -9.05 -3.11
CA LEU A 163 5.65 -7.93 -2.20
C LEU A 163 4.87 -8.06 -0.89
N GLY A 164 3.81 -8.88 -0.89
CA GLY A 164 2.91 -9.05 0.25
C GLY A 164 1.79 -8.01 0.30
N TYR A 165 1.70 -7.12 -0.70
CA TYR A 165 0.68 -6.09 -0.78
C TYR A 165 0.37 -5.63 -2.20
N CYS A 166 -0.82 -5.05 -2.39
CA CYS A 166 -1.28 -4.49 -3.66
C CYS A 166 -2.20 -3.28 -3.43
N ARG A 167 -2.30 -2.37 -4.39
CA ARG A 167 -3.23 -1.23 -4.35
C ARG A 167 -4.64 -1.66 -4.76
N GLU A 168 -5.65 -1.24 -3.98
CA GLU A 168 -7.07 -1.44 -4.32
C GLU A 168 -7.42 -0.68 -5.61
#